data_AF-M6RAQ5-F1
#
_entry.id   AF-M6RAQ5-F1
#
_cell.length_a   1.000
_cell.length_b   1.000
_cell.length_c   1.000
_cell.angle_alpha   90.00
_cell.angle_beta   90.00
_cell.angle_gamma   90.00
#
_symmetry.space_group_name_H-M   'P 1'
#
loop_
_entity.id
_entity.type
_entity.pdbx_description
1 polymer ?
#
loop_
_entity_poly.entity_id
_entity_poly.type
_entity_poly.pdbx_seq_one_letter_code
_entity_poly.pdbx_strand_id
1 'polypeptide(L)'
;MGIKVTRYEIKNISPPKEILHEMEEQVKAERVKRAEITISEGEKLSRINRSVGEREEAINISEGEKMKKINEAEGKALEIELIAAAKAKGIRMIAESISKEGGEEAVNLQITEDYLTGLGEILSTSKTTILPAELANIAGVFEGLSKVTGKLPEIKTQKEKGGQ
;
A
#
# COMPACT_ATOMS: atom_id res chain seq x y z
N MET A 1 43.68 9.92 95.91
CA MET A 1 43.31 11.05 95.02
C MET A 1 42.37 10.51 93.95
N GLY A 2 41.07 10.69 94.10
CA GLY A 2 40.07 10.21 93.15
C GLY A 2 39.54 11.37 92.33
N ILE A 3 40.04 11.55 91.11
CA ILE A 3 39.50 12.52 90.15
C ILE A 3 38.51 11.77 89.25
N LYS A 4 37.23 12.12 89.31
CA LYS A 4 36.19 11.64 88.39
C LYS A 4 36.06 12.68 87.27
N VAL A 5 36.40 12.30 86.05
CA VAL A 5 36.26 13.14 84.86
C VAL A 5 34.85 12.96 84.30
N THR A 6 34.09 14.06 84.21
CA THR A 6 32.63 14.01 83.94
C THR A 6 32.25 14.46 82.53
N ARG A 7 33.15 15.12 81.78
CA ARG A 7 32.90 15.55 80.40
C ARG A 7 34.20 15.95 79.68
N TYR A 8 34.30 15.58 78.41
CA TYR A 8 35.28 16.11 77.46
C TYR A 8 34.55 17.04 76.49
N GLU A 9 35.05 18.25 76.32
CA GLU A 9 34.63 19.17 75.25
C GLU A 9 35.82 19.38 74.33
N ILE A 10 35.60 19.17 73.03
CA ILE A 10 36.64 19.37 72.02
C ILE A 10 36.84 20.88 71.89
N LYS A 11 38.07 21.34 72.15
CA LYS A 11 38.47 22.71 71.85
C LYS A 11 38.71 22.84 70.34
N ASN A 12 38.40 24.01 69.77
CA ASN A 12 38.72 24.32 68.39
C ASN A 12 40.24 24.27 68.18
N ILE A 13 40.70 23.32 67.37
CA ILE A 13 42.09 23.21 66.93
C ILE A 13 42.10 23.73 65.49
N SER A 14 42.74 24.87 65.25
CA SER A 14 42.86 25.43 63.91
C SER A 14 44.09 24.82 63.21
N PRO A 15 43.91 24.09 62.10
CA PRO A 15 45.05 23.58 61.34
C PRO A 15 45.88 24.72 60.74
N PRO A 16 47.19 24.52 60.52
CA PRO A 16 48.05 25.51 59.87
C PRO A 16 47.62 25.73 58.40
N LYS A 17 47.85 26.94 57.88
CA LYS A 17 47.36 27.38 56.56
C LYS A 17 47.88 26.53 55.39
N GLU A 18 49.08 25.99 55.50
CA GLU A 18 49.69 25.13 54.46
C GLU A 18 48.88 23.84 54.27
N ILE A 19 48.49 23.17 55.36
CA ILE A 19 47.70 21.93 55.31
C ILE A 19 46.28 22.20 54.77
N LEU A 20 45.70 23.36 55.12
CA LEU A 20 44.40 23.75 54.57
C LEU A 20 44.45 23.94 53.06
N HIS A 21 45.51 24.54 52.53
CA HIS A 21 45.67 24.76 51.09
C HIS A 21 45.83 23.44 50.33
N GLU A 22 46.70 22.54 50.79
CA GLU A 22 46.87 21.21 50.19
C GLU A 22 45.57 20.40 50.23
N MET A 23 44.84 20.47 51.35
CA MET A 23 43.56 19.80 51.51
C MET A 23 42.49 20.37 50.56
N GLU A 24 42.44 21.69 50.37
CA GLU A 24 41.56 22.33 49.38
C GLU A 24 41.88 21.89 47.95
N GLU A 25 43.15 21.83 47.58
CA GLU A 25 43.58 21.34 46.26
C GLU A 25 43.21 19.87 46.05
N GLN A 26 43.42 19.02 47.06
CA GLN A 26 43.07 17.61 47.01
C GLN A 26 41.55 17.40 46.85
N VAL A 27 40.74 18.12 47.63
CA VAL A 27 39.27 18.04 47.53
C VAL A 27 38.79 18.54 46.17
N LYS A 28 39.40 19.60 45.64
CA LYS A 28 39.10 20.10 44.29
C LYS A 28 39.44 19.04 43.24
N ALA A 29 40.61 18.41 43.32
CA ALA A 29 41.02 17.35 42.40
C ALA A 29 40.08 16.14 42.47
N GLU A 30 39.66 15.71 43.66
CA GLU A 30 38.72 14.60 43.82
C GLU A 30 37.33 14.94 43.25
N ARG A 31 36.86 16.18 43.44
CA ARG A 31 35.61 16.65 42.83
C ARG A 31 35.67 16.65 41.32
N VAL A 32 36.75 17.16 40.73
CA VAL A 32 36.96 17.17 39.28
C VAL A 32 36.98 15.73 38.74
N LYS A 33 37.74 14.84 39.38
CA LYS A 33 37.80 13.43 38.98
C LYS A 33 36.44 12.75 39.05
N ARG A 34 35.67 12.95 40.14
CA ARG A 34 34.32 12.38 40.25
C ARG A 34 33.38 12.94 39.18
N ALA A 35 33.42 14.25 38.93
CA ALA A 35 32.60 14.87 37.89
C ALA A 35 32.93 14.30 36.50
N GLU A 36 34.21 14.13 36.17
CA GLU A 36 34.65 13.57 34.88
C GLU A 36 34.20 12.11 34.71
N ILE A 37 34.33 11.28 35.75
CA ILE A 37 33.84 9.90 35.74
C ILE A 37 32.33 9.87 35.50
N THR A 38 31.56 10.68 36.24
CA THR A 38 30.10 10.73 36.09
C THR A 38 29.68 11.18 34.70
N ILE A 39 30.36 12.17 34.11
CA ILE A 39 30.10 12.60 32.74
C ILE A 39 30.40 11.48 31.74
N SER A 40 31.56 10.82 31.87
CA SER A 40 31.97 9.71 31.00
C SER A 40 30.99 8.53 31.06
N GLU A 41 30.54 8.17 32.26
CA GLU A 41 29.54 7.13 32.48
C GLU A 41 28.19 7.51 31.88
N GLY A 42 27.74 8.74 32.08
CA GLY A 42 26.51 9.27 31.49
C GLY A 42 26.55 9.25 29.96
N GLU A 43 27.66 9.67 29.37
CA GLU A 43 27.86 9.62 27.92
C GLU A 43 27.87 8.18 27.39
N LYS A 44 28.57 7.27 28.08
CA LYS A 44 28.61 5.85 27.71
C LYS A 44 27.20 5.26 27.73
N LEU A 45 26.46 5.49 28.80
CA LEU A 45 25.08 5.01 28.94
C LEU A 45 24.17 5.61 27.86
N SER A 46 24.28 6.90 27.59
CA SER A 46 23.52 7.58 26.53
C SER A 46 23.81 6.97 25.16
N ARG A 47 25.08 6.75 24.81
CA ARG A 47 25.47 6.11 23.54
C ARG A 47 24.95 4.68 23.43
N ILE A 48 25.03 3.90 24.51
CA ILE A 48 24.50 2.53 24.53
C ILE A 48 22.98 2.55 24.33
N ASN A 49 22.26 3.37 25.08
CA ASN A 49 20.80 3.47 24.97
C ASN A 49 20.36 3.89 23.57
N ARG A 50 21.05 4.86 22.96
CA ARG A 50 20.78 5.26 21.58
C ARG A 50 21.01 4.12 20.60
N SER A 51 22.15 3.43 20.70
CA SER A 51 22.48 2.31 19.81
C SER A 51 21.50 1.13 19.97
N VAL A 52 21.05 0.85 21.19
CA VAL A 52 20.02 -0.17 21.45
C VAL A 52 18.69 0.26 20.82
N GLY A 53 18.27 1.51 21.02
CA GLY A 53 17.05 2.04 20.40
C GLY A 53 17.09 1.97 18.87
N GLU A 54 18.19 2.41 18.25
CA GLU A 54 18.39 2.34 16.79
C GLU A 54 18.33 0.89 16.28
N ARG A 55 18.91 -0.06 17.03
CA ARG A 55 18.86 -1.49 16.69
C ARG A 55 17.45 -2.04 16.79
N GLU A 56 16.75 -1.77 17.89
CA GLU A 56 15.38 -2.24 18.09
C GLU A 56 14.43 -1.65 17.07
N GLU A 57 14.57 -0.36 16.76
CA GLU A 57 13.82 0.30 15.69
C GLU A 57 14.05 -0.39 14.34
N ALA A 58 15.30 -0.63 13.96
CA ALA A 58 15.63 -1.30 12.70
C ALA A 58 15.05 -2.73 12.61
N ILE A 59 15.07 -3.47 13.72
CA ILE A 59 14.45 -4.81 13.79
C ILE A 59 12.94 -4.69 13.61
N ASN A 60 12.29 -3.81 14.36
CA ASN A 60 10.83 -3.63 14.31
C ASN A 60 10.36 -3.21 12.91
N ILE A 61 11.10 -2.31 12.25
CA ILE A 61 10.82 -1.90 10.87
C ILE A 61 10.96 -3.10 9.93
N SER A 62 12.07 -3.84 10.03
CA SER A 62 12.33 -5.00 9.15
C SER A 62 11.27 -6.10 9.32
N GLU A 63 10.88 -6.41 10.56
CA GLU A 63 9.83 -7.36 10.86
C GLU A 63 8.47 -6.87 10.37
N GLY A 64 8.15 -5.59 10.56
CA GLY A 64 6.94 -4.97 10.04
C GLY A 64 6.86 -5.03 8.51
N GLU A 65 7.95 -4.74 7.81
CA GLU A 65 8.01 -4.86 6.35
C GLU A 65 7.85 -6.30 5.87
N LYS A 66 8.49 -7.26 6.54
CA LYS A 66 8.34 -8.68 6.24
C LYS A 66 6.89 -9.11 6.39
N MET A 67 6.26 -8.79 7.52
CA MET A 67 4.87 -9.14 7.80
C MET A 67 3.92 -8.46 6.80
N LYS A 68 4.16 -7.18 6.46
CA LYS A 68 3.40 -6.46 5.44
C LYS A 68 3.47 -7.19 4.09
N LYS A 69 4.67 -7.56 3.63
CA LYS A 69 4.85 -8.26 2.34
C LYS A 69 4.17 -9.62 2.33
N ILE A 70 4.21 -10.36 3.44
CA ILE A 70 3.52 -11.64 3.59
C ILE A 70 2.01 -11.43 3.47
N ASN A 71 1.44 -10.51 4.25
CA ASN A 71 0.00 -10.23 4.23
C ASN A 71 -0.48 -9.76 2.85
N GLU A 72 0.30 -8.90 2.18
CA GLU A 72 -0.01 -8.47 0.81
C GLU A 72 0.04 -9.63 -0.19
N ALA A 73 1.04 -10.52 -0.08
CA ALA A 73 1.16 -11.69 -0.94
C ALA A 73 0.02 -12.69 -0.70
N GLU A 74 -0.33 -12.95 0.56
CA GLU A 74 -1.45 -13.81 0.94
C GLU A 74 -2.78 -13.24 0.46
N GLY A 75 -3.01 -11.94 0.64
CA GLY A 75 -4.21 -11.25 0.15
C GLY A 75 -4.35 -11.39 -1.36
N LYS A 76 -3.27 -11.17 -2.13
CA LYS A 76 -3.26 -11.33 -3.59
C LYS A 76 -3.49 -12.79 -4.00
N ALA A 77 -2.87 -13.74 -3.31
CA ALA A 77 -3.05 -15.16 -3.60
C ALA A 77 -4.52 -15.57 -3.40
N LEU A 78 -5.13 -15.16 -2.29
CA LEU A 78 -6.53 -15.41 -1.99
C LEU A 78 -7.47 -14.74 -3.00
N GLU A 79 -7.17 -13.50 -3.40
CA GLU A 79 -7.92 -12.79 -4.43
C GLU A 79 -7.90 -13.58 -5.76
N ILE A 80 -6.72 -14.00 -6.22
CA ILE A 80 -6.57 -14.77 -7.45
C ILE A 80 -7.32 -16.10 -7.36
N GLU A 81 -7.21 -16.80 -6.22
CA GLU A 81 -7.92 -18.05 -6.00
C GLU A 81 -9.43 -17.86 -6.06
N LEU A 82 -9.96 -16.82 -5.41
CA LEU A 82 -11.39 -16.52 -5.39
C LEU A 82 -11.91 -16.18 -6.78
N ILE A 83 -11.18 -15.34 -7.54
CA ILE A 83 -11.53 -14.99 -8.92
C ILE A 83 -11.50 -16.24 -9.80
N ALA A 84 -10.47 -17.07 -9.68
CA ALA A 84 -10.33 -18.29 -10.46
C ALA A 84 -11.46 -19.30 -10.14
N ALA A 85 -11.79 -19.47 -8.86
CA ALA A 85 -12.88 -20.33 -8.40
C ALA A 85 -14.24 -19.83 -8.90
N ALA A 86 -14.50 -18.52 -8.81
CA ALA A 86 -15.72 -17.89 -9.32
C ALA A 86 -15.83 -18.06 -10.84
N LYS A 87 -14.74 -17.81 -11.60
CA LYS A 87 -14.69 -18.00 -13.05
C LYS A 87 -14.93 -19.45 -13.44
N ALA A 88 -14.29 -20.40 -12.76
CA ALA A 88 -14.49 -21.83 -13.00
C ALA A 88 -15.94 -22.24 -12.72
N LYS A 89 -16.55 -21.71 -11.65
CA LYS A 89 -17.97 -21.93 -11.36
C LYS A 89 -18.86 -21.36 -12.47
N GLY A 90 -18.60 -20.14 -12.93
CA GLY A 90 -19.33 -19.52 -14.04
C GLY A 90 -19.25 -20.35 -15.33
N ILE A 91 -18.04 -20.78 -15.72
CA ILE A 91 -17.84 -21.62 -16.91
C ILE A 91 -18.61 -22.94 -16.78
N ARG A 92 -18.58 -23.58 -15.60
CA ARG A 92 -19.36 -24.80 -15.36
C ARG A 92 -20.86 -24.57 -15.53
N MET A 93 -21.39 -23.46 -15.00
CA MET A 93 -22.82 -23.13 -15.15
C MET A 93 -23.20 -22.85 -16.61
N ILE A 94 -22.30 -22.19 -17.37
CA ILE A 94 -22.50 -21.96 -18.80
C ILE A 94 -22.51 -23.30 -19.56
N ALA A 95 -21.54 -24.17 -19.30
CA ALA A 95 -21.46 -25.48 -19.94
C ALA A 95 -22.70 -26.35 -19.62
N GLU A 96 -23.16 -26.32 -18.37
CA GLU A 96 -24.41 -26.99 -17.97
C GLU A 96 -25.63 -26.41 -18.70
N SER A 97 -25.68 -25.10 -18.89
CA SER A 97 -26.77 -24.43 -19.60
C SER A 97 -26.77 -24.72 -21.10
N ILE A 98 -25.59 -24.77 -21.74
CA ILE A 98 -25.43 -25.16 -23.15
C ILE A 98 -25.92 -26.59 -23.38
N SER A 99 -25.66 -27.48 -22.41
CA SER A 99 -26.07 -28.89 -22.49
C SER A 99 -27.58 -29.10 -22.37
N LYS A 100 -28.36 -28.07 -22.06
CA LYS A 100 -29.84 -28.13 -22.02
C LYS A 100 -30.42 -27.91 -23.42
N GLU A 101 -31.64 -28.36 -23.62
CA GLU A 101 -32.34 -28.26 -24.90
C GLU A 101 -32.49 -26.80 -25.35
N GLY A 102 -32.07 -26.47 -26.58
CA GLY A 102 -32.01 -25.11 -27.12
C GLY A 102 -30.86 -24.24 -26.58
N GLY A 103 -29.99 -24.78 -25.73
CA GLY A 103 -28.85 -24.06 -25.14
C GLY A 103 -27.78 -23.65 -26.16
N GLU A 104 -27.45 -24.54 -27.11
CA GLU A 104 -26.50 -24.23 -28.18
C GLU A 104 -27.02 -23.16 -29.14
N GLU A 105 -28.29 -23.23 -29.58
CA GLU A 105 -28.89 -22.18 -30.40
C GLU A 105 -28.94 -20.83 -29.68
N ALA A 106 -29.29 -20.80 -28.39
CA ALA A 106 -29.33 -19.58 -27.60
C ALA A 106 -27.94 -18.91 -27.48
N VAL A 107 -26.89 -19.71 -27.25
CA VAL A 107 -25.52 -19.18 -27.19
C VAL A 107 -25.03 -18.68 -28.55
N ASN A 108 -25.32 -19.39 -29.64
CA ASN A 108 -24.96 -18.93 -30.97
C ASN A 108 -25.64 -17.60 -31.34
N LEU A 109 -26.92 -17.43 -30.98
CA LEU A 109 -27.62 -16.16 -31.16
C LEU A 109 -26.97 -15.05 -30.33
N GLN A 110 -26.65 -15.33 -29.06
CA GLN A 110 -26.01 -14.35 -28.18
C GLN A 110 -24.63 -13.91 -28.67
N ILE A 111 -23.78 -14.85 -29.13
CA ILE A 111 -22.47 -14.51 -29.72
C ILE A 111 -22.65 -13.62 -30.96
N THR A 112 -23.71 -13.86 -31.75
CA THR A 112 -24.03 -13.05 -32.93
C THR A 112 -24.45 -11.63 -32.54
N GLU A 113 -25.27 -11.49 -31.51
CA GLU A 113 -25.66 -10.17 -30.96
C GLU A 113 -24.45 -9.41 -30.40
N ASP A 114 -23.58 -10.07 -29.65
CA ASP A 114 -22.35 -9.47 -29.10
C ASP A 114 -21.40 -9.02 -30.21
N TYR A 115 -21.22 -9.85 -31.26
CA TYR A 115 -20.42 -9.51 -32.42
C TYR A 115 -20.96 -8.28 -33.16
N LEU A 116 -22.28 -8.23 -33.40
CA LEU A 116 -22.92 -7.08 -34.04
C LEU A 116 -22.82 -5.81 -33.20
N THR A 117 -22.94 -5.94 -31.88
CA THR A 117 -22.80 -4.83 -30.94
C THR A 117 -21.38 -4.27 -30.94
N GLY A 118 -20.36 -5.14 -30.80
CA GLY A 118 -18.95 -4.73 -30.84
C GLY A 118 -18.55 -4.14 -32.20
N LEU A 119 -19.09 -4.69 -33.29
CA LEU A 119 -18.94 -4.11 -34.63
C LEU A 119 -19.55 -2.71 -34.69
N GLY A 120 -20.74 -2.51 -34.11
CA GLY A 120 -21.39 -1.20 -34.00
C GLY A 120 -20.54 -0.17 -33.24
N GLU A 121 -19.98 -0.54 -32.09
CA GLU A 121 -19.09 0.32 -31.30
C GLU A 121 -17.84 0.72 -32.08
N ILE A 122 -17.19 -0.24 -32.75
CA ILE A 122 -16.00 0.03 -33.58
C ILE A 122 -16.35 0.99 -34.72
N LEU A 123 -17.47 0.75 -35.41
CA LEU A 123 -17.94 1.62 -36.50
C LEU A 123 -18.34 3.02 -36.02
N SER A 124 -18.86 3.16 -34.79
CA SER A 124 -19.18 4.45 -34.18
C SER A 124 -17.94 5.23 -33.73
N THR A 125 -16.86 4.54 -33.35
CA THR A 125 -15.67 5.19 -32.75
C THR A 125 -14.56 5.48 -33.78
N SER A 126 -14.60 4.85 -34.96
CA SER A 126 -13.53 4.95 -35.97
C SER A 126 -13.91 5.82 -37.18
N LYS A 127 -13.17 6.92 -37.38
CA LYS A 127 -13.35 7.87 -38.51
C LYS A 127 -12.89 7.30 -39.87
N THR A 128 -12.30 6.11 -39.90
CA THR A 128 -11.85 5.41 -41.12
C THR A 128 -11.85 3.91 -40.84
N THR A 129 -12.77 3.17 -41.46
CA THR A 129 -12.83 1.71 -41.40
C THR A 129 -12.80 1.14 -42.81
N ILE A 130 -11.84 0.25 -43.05
CA ILE A 130 -11.77 -0.58 -44.26
C ILE A 130 -12.74 -1.74 -44.04
N LEU A 131 -13.95 -1.61 -44.59
CA LEU A 131 -14.95 -2.68 -44.58
C LEU A 131 -14.50 -3.80 -45.54
N PRO A 132 -14.68 -5.08 -45.18
CA PRO A 132 -14.57 -6.17 -46.15
C PRO A 132 -15.45 -5.88 -47.36
N ALA A 133 -14.91 -6.03 -48.57
CA ALA A 133 -15.62 -5.70 -49.82
C ALA A 133 -16.98 -6.41 -49.95
N GLU A 134 -17.16 -7.54 -49.26
CA GLU A 134 -18.43 -8.28 -49.19
C GLU A 134 -19.56 -7.50 -48.51
N LEU A 135 -19.28 -6.71 -47.46
CA LEU A 135 -20.29 -5.87 -46.80
C LEU A 135 -20.64 -4.63 -47.65
N ALA A 136 -19.66 -4.10 -48.39
CA ALA A 136 -19.90 -3.01 -49.34
C ALA A 136 -20.80 -3.46 -50.51
N ASN A 137 -20.65 -4.71 -50.97
CA ASN A 137 -21.52 -5.30 -51.98
C ASN A 137 -22.95 -5.50 -51.49
N ILE A 138 -23.16 -5.90 -50.23
CA ILE A 138 -24.51 -6.04 -49.65
C ILE A 138 -25.19 -4.67 -49.52
N ALA A 139 -24.46 -3.64 -49.08
CA ALA A 139 -24.97 -2.27 -49.03
C ALA A 139 -25.34 -1.75 -50.45
N GLY A 140 -24.51 -2.01 -51.46
CA GLY A 140 -24.80 -1.65 -52.85
C GLY A 140 -26.00 -2.39 -53.45
N VAL A 141 -26.19 -3.67 -53.11
CA VAL A 141 -27.38 -4.45 -53.51
C VAL A 141 -28.64 -3.89 -52.82
N PHE A 142 -28.56 -3.51 -51.54
CA PHE A 142 -29.68 -2.94 -50.80
C PHE A 142 -30.07 -1.56 -51.33
N GLU A 143 -29.09 -0.72 -51.67
CA GLU A 143 -29.32 0.58 -52.31
C GLU A 143 -29.88 0.43 -53.73
N GLY A 144 -29.40 -0.56 -54.48
CA GLY A 144 -29.94 -0.95 -55.78
C GLY A 144 -31.39 -1.42 -55.70
N LEU A 145 -31.70 -2.28 -54.72
CA LEU A 145 -33.07 -2.71 -54.44
C LEU A 145 -33.97 -1.53 -54.05
N SER A 146 -33.47 -0.62 -53.20
CA SER A 146 -34.20 0.58 -52.79
C SER A 146 -34.48 1.53 -53.97
N LYS A 147 -33.56 1.64 -54.93
CA LYS A 147 -33.74 2.44 -56.15
C LYS A 147 -34.76 1.81 -57.12
N VAL A 148 -34.80 0.48 -57.19
CA VAL A 148 -35.76 -0.26 -58.05
C VAL A 148 -37.17 -0.29 -57.44
N THR A 149 -37.28 -0.27 -56.12
CA THR A 149 -38.57 -0.44 -55.40
C THR A 149 -39.25 0.87 -54.97
N GLY A 150 -38.61 2.03 -55.17
CA GLY A 150 -39.29 3.33 -55.16
C GLY A 150 -40.01 3.74 -53.87
N LYS A 151 -39.73 3.08 -52.73
CA LYS A 151 -40.32 3.44 -51.43
C LYS A 151 -39.24 3.49 -50.35
N LEU A 152 -38.90 4.72 -49.93
CA LEU A 152 -38.18 4.99 -48.70
C LEU A 152 -39.03 4.58 -47.48
N PRO A 153 -38.49 3.88 -46.49
CA PRO A 153 -38.80 4.14 -45.10
C PRO A 153 -37.75 5.10 -44.54
N GLU A 154 -38.21 6.28 -44.10
CA GLU A 154 -37.40 7.25 -43.38
C GLU A 154 -36.89 6.67 -42.06
N ILE A 155 -35.57 6.54 -41.92
CA ILE A 155 -34.94 6.30 -40.62
C ILE A 155 -34.82 7.64 -39.91
N LYS A 156 -35.71 7.88 -38.93
CA LYS A 156 -35.64 9.06 -38.05
C LYS A 156 -34.43 8.94 -37.11
N THR A 157 -33.36 9.66 -37.41
CA THR A 157 -32.31 9.97 -36.44
C THR A 157 -32.88 10.93 -35.38
N GLN A 158 -33.12 10.43 -34.17
CA GLN A 158 -33.37 11.28 -33.01
C GLN A 158 -32.06 12.04 -32.69
N LYS A 159 -32.05 13.36 -32.94
CA LYS A 159 -31.09 14.27 -32.30
C LYS A 159 -31.69 14.72 -30.97
N GLU A 160 -30.95 14.46 -29.90
CA GLU A 160 -31.18 14.97 -28.56
C GLU A 160 -31.32 16.51 -28.58
N LYS A 161 -32.38 16.97 -27.89
CA LYS A 161 -32.51 18.34 -27.42
C LYS A 161 -31.63 18.50 -26.18
N GLY A 162 -30.48 19.17 -26.33
CA GLY A 162 -29.79 19.85 -25.23
C GLY A 162 -30.01 21.35 -25.39
N GLY A 163 -30.97 21.87 -24.63
CA GLY A 163 -31.27 23.29 -24.53
C GLY A 163 -30.21 24.05 -23.76
N GLN A 164 -30.26 25.36 -24.00
CA GLN A 164 -29.56 26.46 -23.33
C GLN A 164 -29.50 26.34 -21.80
#